data_AF-A0A1X7V3L2-F1
#
_entry.id   AF-A0A1X7V3L2-F1
#
_cell.length_a   1.000
_cell.length_b   1.000
_cell.length_c   1.000
_cell.angle_alpha   90.00
_cell.angle_beta   90.00
_cell.angle_gamma   90.00
#
_symmetry.space_group_name_H-M   'P 1'
#
loop_
_entity.id
_entity.type
_entity.pdbx_description
1 polymer ?
#
loop_
_entity_poly.entity_id
_entity_poly.type
_entity_poly.pdbx_seq_one_letter_code
_entity_poly.pdbx_strand_id
1 'polypeptide(L)'
;MSSSESDSESIEWEEVIIPESDEHELQNRSGTTVPLTLTRKKECSQDKALRAFYREIQVNLHKVHLLCLIAHGRRMIDQCNELLTQCLILSLTPQSICMINSAELCWEKNLNHALRWFIANISSIEDVPCLKELSTVQLLVTLYKSLGIRARLVLVFPISSIKANKQSGSSKDKSLSQKSDFSSIVEEYQYNCAQKSNEKLKRKRKLSTSPYFETSLSSSTADESSPKRQKFEDHFGSSVLNSRNFYDQYNSWVEVLLSNGKWRPIHIPSMSVGEPALCEKHLQNEFFYVLAVENSSLMSDVTPRYASQWCTKIHKLRVDTSWWCETLSPFSQPAVEAQQESSDIKDQLLSAPLPTLLSHYKNHPLYVLKKHLLKYEAIYPDNKDYILGHFKGEPVYSRSCVQPLHTREAWLKQGLIIKPGEEPIKTVKSKHSEKEQRTSHLFGHWQTEQYVPPPVVDGQVPRNEYGNVELFTPSMLPEGAVHITEPGISKVAQKLNIDYAPAMKGWEFTKGSCYPIFDGIVVASEYQEILLEALQQHQQISIEKDIKKHQRVILDRWAKLTNSLLIQERVKQRYKQSNNYS
;
A
#
# COMPACT_ATOMS: atom_id res chain seq x y z
N MET A 1 12.28 6.50 1.27
CA MET A 1 11.66 7.32 2.34
C MET A 1 10.56 6.46 2.94
N SER A 2 10.77 5.93 4.14
CA SER A 2 9.81 5.08 4.84
C SER A 2 8.66 5.95 5.35
N SER A 3 7.54 5.93 4.64
CA SER A 3 6.29 6.50 5.14
C SER A 3 5.69 5.54 6.15
N SER A 4 6.10 5.66 7.42
CA SER A 4 5.37 5.08 8.54
C SER A 4 4.13 5.94 8.78
N GLU A 5 3.01 5.60 8.13
CA GLU A 5 1.68 6.00 8.59
C GLU A 5 1.39 5.28 9.91
N SER A 6 1.93 5.83 11.00
CA SER A 6 1.50 5.48 12.34
C SER A 6 0.26 6.31 12.66
N ASP A 7 -0.91 5.76 12.32
CA ASP A 7 -2.19 6.12 12.97
C ASP A 7 -2.03 5.85 14.48
N SER A 8 -1.52 6.84 15.19
CA SER A 8 -1.36 6.84 16.64
C SER A 8 -2.18 7.99 17.21
N GLU A 9 -3.50 7.83 17.15
CA GLU A 9 -4.39 8.52 18.10
C GLU A 9 -4.22 7.84 19.48
N SER A 10 -3.07 8.09 20.14
CA SER A 10 -2.90 7.78 21.56
C SER A 10 -3.59 8.86 22.38
N ILE A 11 -4.80 8.54 22.86
CA ILE A 11 -5.61 9.38 23.72
C ILE A 11 -4.99 9.35 25.13
N GLU A 12 -4.31 10.42 25.49
CA GLU A 12 -3.64 10.63 26.78
C GLU A 12 -4.68 11.02 27.86
N TRP A 13 -4.84 10.19 28.90
CA TRP A 13 -5.60 10.50 30.10
C TRP A 13 -4.69 10.28 31.31
N GLU A 14 -4.56 11.30 32.17
CA GLU A 14 -3.91 11.21 33.48
C GLU A 14 -4.93 11.36 34.62
N GLU A 15 -4.54 10.78 35.76
CA GLU A 15 -5.33 10.35 36.90
C GLU A 15 -6.01 11.47 37.70
N VAL A 16 -7.24 11.20 38.14
CA VAL A 16 -7.96 12.02 39.12
C VAL A 16 -7.76 11.40 40.50
N ILE A 17 -7.14 12.15 41.41
CA ILE A 17 -7.12 11.84 42.85
C ILE A 17 -8.53 12.08 43.39
N ILE A 18 -9.19 11.04 43.88
CA ILE A 18 -10.50 11.10 44.52
C ILE A 18 -10.28 11.17 46.04
N PRO A 19 -10.70 12.24 46.74
CA PRO A 19 -10.80 12.22 48.18
C PRO A 19 -11.96 11.31 48.61
N GLU A 20 -11.73 10.47 49.62
CA GLU A 20 -12.78 9.78 50.37
C GLU A 20 -13.76 10.79 50.98
N SER A 21 -15.07 10.56 50.78
CA SER A 21 -16.07 10.65 51.86
C SER A 21 -17.51 10.53 51.34
N ASP A 22 -18.24 9.64 52.02
CA ASP A 22 -19.65 9.72 52.44
C ASP A 22 -20.76 9.13 51.56
N GLU A 23 -21.22 7.97 52.05
CA GLU A 23 -22.50 7.33 51.81
C GLU A 23 -23.67 8.28 52.10
N HIS A 24 -24.57 8.48 51.13
CA HIS A 24 -25.94 8.92 51.43
C HIS A 24 -26.97 8.23 50.54
N GLU A 25 -27.68 7.31 51.21
CA GLU A 25 -29.08 6.89 51.09
C GLU A 25 -29.89 7.18 49.81
N LEU A 26 -30.37 6.08 49.23
CA LEU A 26 -31.52 6.03 48.33
C LEU A 26 -32.80 6.48 49.05
N GLN A 27 -33.46 7.52 48.52
CA GLN A 27 -34.88 7.76 48.76
C GLN A 27 -35.66 7.83 47.45
N ASN A 28 -36.63 6.91 47.35
CA ASN A 28 -37.66 6.83 46.33
C ASN A 28 -38.41 8.15 46.14
N ARG A 29 -38.49 8.65 44.90
CA ARG A 29 -39.60 9.50 44.48
C ARG A 29 -40.24 8.99 43.18
N SER A 30 -41.55 8.88 43.30
CA SER A 30 -42.56 8.42 42.37
C SER A 30 -42.67 9.24 41.08
N GLY A 31 -42.94 8.55 39.98
CA GLY A 31 -43.93 8.95 38.97
C GLY A 31 -43.60 10.17 38.11
N THR A 32 -42.89 9.96 37.01
CA THR A 32 -43.07 10.75 35.79
C THR A 32 -42.84 9.85 34.58
N THR A 33 -43.93 9.51 33.88
CA THR A 33 -43.88 8.81 32.59
C THR A 33 -43.32 9.75 31.54
N VAL A 34 -42.01 9.66 31.31
CA VAL A 34 -41.36 10.23 30.12
C VAL A 34 -41.65 9.30 28.95
N PRO A 35 -42.23 9.75 27.82
CA PRO A 35 -42.41 8.88 26.67
C PRO A 35 -41.03 8.52 26.13
N LEU A 36 -40.63 7.25 26.30
CA LEU A 36 -39.49 6.64 25.63
C LEU A 36 -39.76 6.65 24.12
N THR A 37 -39.36 7.70 23.44
CA THR A 37 -39.12 7.63 22.00
C THR A 37 -37.90 6.73 21.83
N LEU A 38 -38.14 5.46 21.49
CA LEU A 38 -37.11 4.55 21.00
C LEU A 38 -36.52 5.15 19.73
N THR A 39 -35.52 6.02 19.90
CA THR A 39 -34.69 6.46 18.78
C THR A 39 -33.95 5.22 18.30
N ARG A 40 -34.29 4.79 17.09
CA ARG A 40 -33.67 3.72 16.32
C ARG A 40 -32.20 4.11 16.04
N LYS A 41 -31.32 3.97 17.03
CA LYS A 41 -29.89 4.35 16.94
C LYS A 41 -28.96 3.14 16.68
N LYS A 42 -29.50 1.94 16.42
CA LYS A 42 -28.71 0.72 16.19
C LYS A 42 -28.43 0.34 14.73
N GLU A 43 -29.15 0.90 13.75
CA GLU A 43 -28.92 0.55 12.32
C GLU A 43 -27.69 1.24 11.70
N CYS A 44 -27.26 2.39 12.24
CA CYS A 44 -26.18 3.18 11.62
C CYS A 44 -24.78 2.51 11.71
N SER A 45 -24.54 1.63 12.68
CA SER A 45 -23.22 1.01 12.88
C SER A 45 -23.00 -0.20 11.97
N GLN A 46 -24.01 -1.07 11.85
CA GLN A 46 -23.93 -2.26 10.99
C GLN A 46 -23.82 -1.88 9.51
N ASP A 47 -24.55 -0.85 9.07
CA ASP A 47 -24.45 -0.32 7.70
C ASP A 47 -23.07 0.28 7.40
N LYS A 48 -22.41 0.88 8.39
CA LYS A 48 -21.04 1.41 8.22
C LYS A 48 -20.02 0.28 8.10
N ALA A 49 -20.12 -0.74 8.94
CA ALA A 49 -19.27 -1.92 8.87
C ALA A 49 -19.43 -2.65 7.53
N LEU A 50 -20.67 -2.83 7.07
CA LEU A 50 -20.99 -3.44 5.78
C LEU A 50 -20.40 -2.61 4.61
N ARG A 51 -20.53 -1.28 4.64
CA ARG A 51 -19.93 -0.40 3.61
C ARG A 51 -18.41 -0.44 3.63
N ALA A 52 -17.79 -0.51 4.81
CA ALA A 52 -16.34 -0.64 4.93
C ALA A 52 -15.86 -1.96 4.32
N PHE A 53 -16.55 -3.06 4.61
CA PHE A 53 -16.29 -4.37 4.03
C PHE A 53 -16.41 -4.38 2.50
N TYR A 54 -17.48 -3.81 1.94
CA TYR A 54 -17.62 -3.73 0.47
C TYR A 54 -16.57 -2.84 -0.18
N ARG A 55 -16.18 -1.74 0.48
CA ARG A 55 -15.08 -0.88 0.01
C ARG A 55 -13.76 -1.66 -0.01
N GLU A 56 -13.50 -2.47 1.00
CA GLU A 56 -12.31 -3.32 1.06
C GLU A 56 -12.28 -4.34 -0.09
N ILE A 57 -13.40 -5.01 -0.37
CA ILE A 57 -13.53 -5.92 -1.51
C ILE A 57 -13.23 -5.18 -2.83
N GLN A 58 -13.81 -4.00 -3.02
CA GLN A 58 -13.58 -3.20 -4.23
C GLN A 58 -12.09 -2.84 -4.39
N VAL A 59 -11.42 -2.47 -3.30
CA VAL A 59 -9.97 -2.19 -3.30
C VAL A 59 -9.18 -3.43 -3.69
N ASN A 60 -9.52 -4.59 -3.11
CA ASN A 60 -8.81 -5.83 -3.39
C ASN A 60 -9.02 -6.31 -4.83
N LEU A 61 -10.22 -6.19 -5.38
CA LEU A 61 -10.48 -6.50 -6.80
C LEU A 61 -9.66 -5.59 -7.72
N HIS A 62 -9.61 -4.28 -7.41
CA HIS A 62 -8.78 -3.32 -8.15
C HIS A 62 -7.30 -3.73 -8.11
N LYS A 63 -6.78 -4.10 -6.93
CA LYS A 63 -5.41 -4.59 -6.75
C LYS A 63 -5.13 -5.85 -7.58
N VAL A 64 -6.02 -6.85 -7.55
CA VAL A 64 -5.89 -8.09 -8.34
C VAL A 64 -5.86 -7.78 -9.84
N HIS A 65 -6.73 -6.90 -10.32
CA HIS A 65 -6.73 -6.51 -11.73
C HIS A 65 -5.40 -5.85 -12.14
N LEU A 66 -4.85 -4.95 -11.30
CA LEU A 66 -3.52 -4.37 -11.55
C LEU A 66 -2.42 -5.43 -11.62
N LEU A 67 -2.44 -6.45 -10.76
CA LEU A 67 -1.47 -7.54 -10.79
C LEU A 67 -1.57 -8.37 -12.08
N CYS A 68 -2.79 -8.65 -12.56
CA CYS A 68 -3.01 -9.31 -13.84
C CYS A 68 -2.46 -8.48 -15.02
N LEU A 69 -2.64 -7.16 -14.99
CA LEU A 69 -2.14 -6.24 -16.02
C LEU A 69 -0.61 -6.13 -16.00
N ILE A 70 0.01 -6.17 -14.82
CA ILE A 70 1.48 -6.27 -14.67
C ILE A 70 1.98 -7.57 -15.32
N ALA A 71 1.35 -8.71 -15.01
CA ALA A 71 1.70 -9.99 -15.60
C ALA A 71 1.53 -10.01 -17.13
N HIS A 72 0.47 -9.37 -17.64
CA HIS A 72 0.24 -9.20 -19.07
C HIS A 72 1.35 -8.38 -19.73
N GLY A 73 1.74 -7.25 -19.14
CA GLY A 73 2.82 -6.42 -19.67
C GLY A 73 4.17 -7.16 -19.71
N ARG A 74 4.45 -7.99 -18.71
CA ARG A 74 5.63 -8.87 -18.70
C ARG A 74 5.61 -9.87 -19.86
N ARG A 75 4.47 -10.53 -20.10
CA ARG A 75 4.32 -11.44 -21.23
C ARG A 75 4.52 -10.73 -22.57
N MET A 76 3.98 -9.53 -22.74
CA MET A 76 4.12 -8.77 -23.98
C MET A 76 5.57 -8.38 -24.27
N ILE A 77 6.33 -7.95 -23.25
CA ILE A 77 7.74 -7.58 -23.46
C ILE A 77 8.62 -8.81 -23.69
N ASP A 78 8.28 -9.97 -23.11
CA ASP A 78 9.00 -11.23 -23.35
C ASP A 78 8.89 -11.67 -24.81
N GLN A 79 7.71 -11.49 -25.43
CA GLN A 79 7.55 -11.71 -26.88
C GLN A 79 8.44 -10.79 -27.73
N CYS A 80 8.62 -9.53 -27.30
CA CYS A 80 9.52 -8.58 -27.97
C CYS A 80 11.01 -8.92 -27.75
N ASN A 81 11.31 -9.67 -26.68
CA ASN A 81 12.66 -10.11 -26.33
C ASN A 81 13.01 -11.48 -26.94
N GLU A 82 12.08 -12.13 -27.62
CA GLU A 82 12.33 -13.41 -28.27
C GLU A 82 13.36 -13.25 -29.40
N LEU A 83 14.43 -14.05 -29.33
CA LEU A 83 15.55 -13.97 -30.26
C LEU A 83 15.10 -14.17 -31.71
N LEU A 84 14.19 -15.11 -31.95
CA LEU A 84 13.67 -15.37 -33.30
C LEU A 84 12.97 -14.15 -33.88
N THR A 85 12.10 -13.50 -33.10
CA THR A 85 11.37 -12.29 -33.49
C THR A 85 12.33 -11.14 -33.82
N GLN A 86 13.37 -10.96 -33.01
CA GLN A 86 14.41 -9.96 -33.25
C GLN A 86 15.25 -10.26 -34.50
N CYS A 87 15.66 -11.51 -34.71
CA CYS A 87 16.40 -11.91 -35.91
C CYS A 87 15.57 -11.74 -37.19
N LEU A 88 14.28 -12.09 -37.14
CA LEU A 88 13.37 -11.96 -38.28
C LEU A 88 13.19 -10.49 -38.67
N ILE A 89 12.87 -9.61 -37.71
CA ILE A 89 12.68 -8.19 -38.02
C ILE A 89 13.98 -7.54 -38.50
N LEU A 90 15.13 -7.93 -37.94
CA LEU A 90 16.44 -7.44 -38.36
C LEU A 90 16.77 -7.92 -39.78
N SER A 91 16.40 -9.14 -40.15
CA SER A 91 16.61 -9.70 -41.51
C SER A 91 15.81 -8.97 -42.58
N LEU A 92 14.67 -8.39 -42.21
CA LEU A 92 13.86 -7.53 -43.09
C LEU A 92 14.40 -6.10 -43.17
N THR A 93 15.23 -5.69 -42.20
CA THR A 93 15.70 -4.32 -42.07
C THR A 93 16.87 -4.05 -43.02
N PRO A 94 16.81 -2.99 -43.85
CA PRO A 94 17.91 -2.62 -44.75
C PRO A 94 19.23 -2.40 -44.01
N GLN A 95 20.34 -2.78 -44.65
CA GLN A 95 21.67 -2.61 -44.09
C GLN A 95 21.98 -1.15 -43.71
N SER A 96 21.44 -0.16 -44.42
CA SER A 96 21.60 1.27 -44.10
C SER A 96 21.03 1.64 -42.72
N ILE A 97 20.02 0.92 -42.24
CA ILE A 97 19.42 1.10 -40.92
C ILE A 97 20.13 0.24 -39.88
N CYS A 98 20.55 -0.98 -40.25
CA CYS A 98 21.31 -1.85 -39.35
C CYS A 98 22.68 -1.28 -38.96
N MET A 99 23.30 -0.48 -39.82
CA MET A 99 24.61 0.14 -39.58
C MET A 99 24.52 1.45 -38.77
N ILE A 100 23.34 1.78 -38.21
CA ILE A 100 23.17 2.94 -37.34
C ILE A 100 24.05 2.78 -36.10
N ASN A 101 25.02 3.69 -35.93
CA ASN A 101 25.89 3.74 -34.77
C ASN A 101 25.22 4.52 -33.63
N SER A 102 25.01 3.87 -32.48
CA SER A 102 24.45 4.48 -31.27
C SER A 102 25.38 5.51 -30.59
N ALA A 103 26.66 5.58 -31.01
CA ALA A 103 27.67 6.49 -30.46
C ALA A 103 27.81 7.84 -31.19
N GLU A 104 27.08 8.08 -32.30
CA GLU A 104 27.20 9.32 -33.07
C GLU A 104 26.27 10.44 -32.57
N LEU A 105 26.77 11.68 -32.67
CA LEU A 105 26.16 12.96 -32.20
C LEU A 105 24.77 13.30 -32.81
N CYS A 106 24.18 12.44 -33.65
CA CYS A 106 22.93 12.64 -34.39
C CYS A 106 21.94 11.45 -34.27
N TRP A 107 21.95 10.72 -33.16
CA TRP A 107 21.10 9.53 -32.96
C TRP A 107 19.57 9.78 -33.16
N GLU A 108 19.06 10.99 -32.93
CA GLU A 108 17.65 11.34 -33.21
C GLU A 108 17.29 11.26 -34.71
N LYS A 109 18.23 11.58 -35.60
CA LYS A 109 18.03 11.45 -37.05
C LYS A 109 17.95 9.98 -37.46
N ASN A 110 18.77 9.15 -36.82
CA ASN A 110 18.81 7.72 -37.05
C ASN A 110 17.52 7.04 -36.56
N LEU A 111 16.99 7.45 -35.41
CA LEU A 111 15.72 6.95 -34.88
C LEU A 111 14.54 7.30 -35.79
N ASN A 112 14.50 8.53 -36.30
CA ASN A 112 13.48 8.97 -37.25
C ASN A 112 13.59 8.26 -38.60
N HIS A 113 14.80 7.96 -39.07
CA HIS A 113 15.01 7.21 -40.29
C HIS A 113 14.49 5.77 -40.17
N ALA A 114 14.82 5.08 -39.07
CA ALA A 114 14.30 3.75 -38.76
C ALA A 114 12.75 3.76 -38.62
N LEU A 115 12.19 4.77 -37.94
CA LEU A 115 10.74 4.91 -37.78
C LEU A 115 10.03 5.13 -39.13
N ARG A 116 10.57 5.97 -40.02
CA ARG A 116 10.03 6.19 -41.37
C ARG A 116 10.01 4.91 -42.18
N TRP A 117 11.11 4.18 -42.17
CA TRP A 117 11.18 2.90 -42.86
C TRP A 117 10.19 1.89 -42.27
N PHE A 118 10.11 1.77 -40.94
CA PHE A 118 9.19 0.87 -40.27
C PHE A 118 7.74 1.15 -40.65
N ILE A 119 7.30 2.42 -40.58
CA ILE A 119 5.93 2.82 -40.96
C ILE A 119 5.66 2.53 -42.43
N ALA A 120 6.64 2.76 -43.32
CA ALA A 120 6.50 2.50 -44.75
C ALA A 120 6.40 0.99 -45.09
N ASN A 121 6.92 0.11 -44.22
CA ASN A 121 7.03 -1.34 -44.48
C ASN A 121 6.22 -2.19 -43.51
N ILE A 122 5.41 -1.59 -42.62
CA ILE A 122 4.69 -2.30 -41.56
C ILE A 122 3.80 -3.42 -42.10
N SER A 123 3.10 -3.19 -43.21
CA SER A 123 2.23 -4.20 -43.84
C SER A 123 3.02 -5.44 -44.27
N SER A 124 4.21 -5.27 -44.82
CA SER A 124 5.08 -6.39 -45.22
C SER A 124 5.70 -7.11 -44.02
N ILE A 125 5.94 -6.39 -42.92
CA ILE A 125 6.44 -6.98 -41.67
C ILE A 125 5.35 -7.84 -41.02
N GLU A 126 4.11 -7.36 -41.00
CA GLU A 126 2.94 -8.07 -40.45
C GLU A 126 2.53 -9.31 -41.26
N ASP A 127 2.94 -9.41 -42.53
CA ASP A 127 2.69 -10.59 -43.36
C ASP A 127 3.55 -11.79 -42.94
N VAL A 128 4.61 -11.58 -42.15
CA VAL A 128 5.44 -12.68 -41.63
C VAL A 128 4.68 -13.39 -40.49
N PRO A 129 4.43 -14.71 -40.58
CA PRO A 129 3.56 -15.41 -39.64
C PRO A 129 3.91 -15.22 -38.15
N CYS A 130 5.21 -15.27 -37.80
CA CYS A 130 5.67 -15.09 -36.43
C CYS A 130 5.55 -13.63 -35.93
N LEU A 131 5.58 -12.65 -36.83
CA LEU A 131 5.50 -11.23 -36.49
C LEU A 131 4.07 -10.72 -36.47
N LYS A 132 3.17 -11.39 -37.22
CA LYS A 132 1.74 -11.05 -37.32
C LYS A 132 0.99 -11.09 -35.98
N GLU A 133 1.47 -11.86 -35.02
CA GLU A 133 0.85 -11.94 -33.68
C GLU A 133 1.16 -10.73 -32.79
N LEU A 134 2.13 -9.90 -33.18
CA LEU A 134 2.56 -8.73 -32.41
C LEU A 134 1.82 -7.47 -32.88
N SER A 135 1.47 -6.62 -31.92
CA SER A 135 0.98 -5.27 -32.24
C SER A 135 2.07 -4.43 -32.90
N THR A 136 1.68 -3.41 -33.67
CA THR A 136 2.60 -2.44 -34.29
C THR A 136 3.58 -1.83 -33.26
N VAL A 137 3.13 -1.54 -32.04
CA VAL A 137 3.99 -1.01 -30.96
C VAL A 137 5.02 -2.06 -30.52
N GLN A 138 4.62 -3.32 -30.33
CA GLN A 138 5.54 -4.42 -30.01
C GLN A 138 6.57 -4.63 -31.12
N LEU A 139 6.15 -4.63 -32.38
CA LEU A 139 7.05 -4.74 -33.54
C LEU A 139 8.09 -3.61 -33.56
N LEU A 140 7.68 -2.38 -33.24
CA LEU A 140 8.61 -1.25 -33.16
C LEU A 140 9.60 -1.39 -31.98
N VAL A 141 9.14 -1.86 -30.82
CA VAL A 141 10.03 -2.18 -29.68
C VAL A 141 11.04 -3.25 -30.09
N THR A 142 10.59 -4.33 -30.74
CA THR A 142 11.45 -5.42 -31.21
C THR A 142 12.48 -4.92 -32.22
N LEU A 143 12.07 -4.08 -33.18
CA LEU A 143 12.98 -3.47 -34.15
C LEU A 143 14.08 -2.68 -33.43
N TYR A 144 13.72 -1.75 -32.54
CA TYR A 144 14.72 -0.94 -31.84
C TYR A 144 15.65 -1.79 -30.97
N LYS A 145 15.13 -2.80 -30.28
CA LYS A 145 15.95 -3.73 -29.51
C LYS A 145 16.92 -4.51 -30.40
N SER A 146 16.48 -4.98 -31.57
CA SER A 146 17.33 -5.69 -32.54
C SER A 146 18.47 -4.81 -33.10
N LEU A 147 18.26 -3.49 -33.14
CA LEU A 147 19.27 -2.48 -33.51
C LEU A 147 20.18 -2.09 -32.34
N GLY A 148 20.05 -2.70 -31.16
CA GLY A 148 20.81 -2.36 -29.95
C GLY A 148 20.37 -1.05 -29.28
N ILE A 149 19.20 -0.52 -29.62
CA ILE A 149 18.63 0.68 -29.00
C ILE A 149 17.83 0.25 -27.76
N ARG A 150 18.11 0.86 -26.60
CA ARG A 150 17.31 0.65 -25.38
C ARG A 150 15.91 1.24 -25.59
N ALA A 151 14.95 0.34 -25.83
CA ALA A 151 13.54 0.66 -25.99
C ALA A 151 12.70 -0.14 -25.00
N ARG A 152 11.64 0.48 -24.48
CA ARG A 152 10.70 -0.14 -23.55
C ARG A 152 9.26 0.05 -24.01
N LEU A 153 8.42 -0.94 -23.71
CA LEU A 153 7.00 -0.91 -24.00
C LEU A 153 6.28 -0.12 -22.90
N VAL A 154 5.52 0.90 -23.27
CA VAL A 154 4.71 1.67 -22.32
C VAL A 154 3.26 1.24 -22.48
N LEU A 155 2.62 0.86 -21.37
CA LEU A 155 1.28 0.33 -21.32
C LEU A 155 0.39 1.21 -20.44
N VAL A 156 -0.75 1.62 -20.99
CA VAL A 156 -1.85 2.24 -20.26
C VAL A 156 -2.77 1.14 -19.78
N PHE A 157 -2.94 1.01 -18.48
CA PHE A 157 -3.81 -0.02 -17.92
C PHE A 157 -5.28 0.36 -18.07
N PRO A 158 -6.11 -0.46 -18.74
CA PRO A 158 -7.53 -0.20 -18.95
C PRO A 158 -8.32 -0.53 -17.68
N ILE A 159 -8.14 0.27 -16.63
CA ILE A 159 -8.78 0.06 -15.33
C ILE A 159 -9.53 1.32 -14.88
N SER A 160 -10.76 1.12 -14.41
CA SER A 160 -11.58 2.20 -13.87
C SER A 160 -11.06 2.72 -12.53
N SER A 161 -11.41 3.96 -12.19
CA SER A 161 -11.06 4.54 -10.90
C SER A 161 -11.67 3.77 -9.72
N ILE A 162 -10.88 3.59 -8.65
CA ILE A 162 -11.35 3.02 -7.38
C ILE A 162 -12.41 3.89 -6.69
N LYS A 163 -12.51 5.19 -7.05
CA LYS A 163 -13.41 6.17 -6.41
C LYS A 163 -14.60 6.57 -7.30
N ALA A 164 -14.91 5.83 -8.37
CA ALA A 164 -15.92 6.19 -9.37
C ALA A 164 -17.39 6.35 -8.84
N ASN A 165 -17.72 5.90 -7.62
CA ASN A 165 -19.10 5.88 -7.11
C ASN A 165 -19.57 7.12 -6.35
N LYS A 166 -19.27 8.35 -6.82
CA LYS A 166 -19.78 9.58 -6.19
C LYS A 166 -20.54 10.56 -7.09
N GLN A 167 -20.84 10.21 -8.33
CA GLN A 167 -21.69 11.05 -9.19
C GLN A 167 -22.86 10.25 -9.77
N SER A 168 -23.96 10.20 -9.02
CA SER A 168 -25.30 10.01 -9.57
C SER A 168 -26.31 10.77 -8.70
N GLY A 169 -26.18 12.09 -8.71
CA GLY A 169 -27.23 13.03 -8.31
C GLY A 169 -27.76 13.71 -9.58
N SER A 170 -29.01 13.39 -9.93
CA SER A 170 -29.87 14.00 -10.96
C SER A 170 -29.28 14.31 -12.34
N SER A 171 -29.66 13.49 -13.34
CA SER A 171 -30.30 13.97 -14.57
C SER A 171 -30.89 12.79 -15.32
N LYS A 172 -32.19 12.88 -15.63
CA LYS A 172 -32.87 11.98 -16.56
C LYS A 172 -32.43 12.39 -17.95
N ASP A 173 -31.70 11.53 -18.65
CA ASP A 173 -31.89 11.31 -20.09
C ASP A 173 -31.35 9.94 -20.51
N LYS A 174 -32.16 9.24 -21.29
CA LYS A 174 -31.93 7.89 -21.79
C LYS A 174 -31.15 7.95 -23.10
N SER A 175 -30.00 7.30 -23.18
CA SER A 175 -29.64 6.48 -24.35
C SER A 175 -28.42 5.58 -24.06
N LEU A 176 -28.55 4.33 -24.53
CA LEU A 176 -27.54 3.26 -24.70
C LEU A 176 -26.82 2.73 -23.44
N SER A 177 -27.38 1.62 -22.96
CA SER A 177 -26.91 0.81 -21.85
C SER A 177 -25.62 0.06 -22.16
N GLN A 178 -24.53 0.44 -21.50
CA GLN A 178 -23.63 -0.52 -20.89
C GLN A 178 -23.84 -0.42 -19.38
N LYS A 179 -24.80 -1.20 -18.87
CA LYS A 179 -24.80 -1.54 -17.43
C LYS A 179 -23.46 -2.23 -17.20
N SER A 180 -22.59 -1.63 -16.41
CA SER A 180 -21.28 -2.20 -16.08
C SER A 180 -21.46 -3.64 -15.57
N ASP A 181 -20.79 -4.60 -16.22
CA ASP A 181 -20.71 -6.02 -15.83
C ASP A 181 -20.38 -6.23 -14.33
N PHE A 182 -19.89 -5.20 -13.66
CA PHE A 182 -19.59 -5.17 -12.23
C PHE A 182 -20.81 -5.34 -11.30
N SER A 183 -21.98 -4.77 -11.62
CA SER A 183 -23.18 -4.96 -10.77
C SER A 183 -23.63 -6.41 -10.82
N SER A 184 -23.61 -7.01 -12.01
CA SER A 184 -23.96 -8.40 -12.25
C SER A 184 -22.97 -9.37 -11.60
N ILE A 185 -21.66 -9.10 -11.63
CA ILE A 185 -20.67 -9.95 -10.96
C ILE A 185 -20.82 -9.89 -9.43
N VAL A 186 -21.09 -8.71 -8.87
CA VAL A 186 -21.33 -8.56 -7.43
C VAL A 186 -22.65 -9.21 -7.02
N GLU A 187 -23.70 -9.10 -7.83
CA GLU A 187 -24.99 -9.78 -7.63
C GLU A 187 -24.84 -11.31 -7.77
N GLU A 188 -24.01 -11.80 -8.68
CA GLU A 188 -23.70 -13.22 -8.86
C GLU A 188 -22.87 -13.77 -7.69
N TYR A 189 -21.91 -12.99 -7.16
CA TYR A 189 -21.17 -13.34 -5.95
C TYR A 189 -22.08 -13.33 -4.71
N GLN A 190 -23.00 -12.36 -4.61
CA GLN A 190 -24.04 -12.31 -3.58
C GLN A 190 -24.97 -13.52 -3.65
N TYR A 191 -25.40 -13.92 -4.85
CA TYR A 191 -26.21 -15.11 -5.09
C TYR A 191 -25.45 -16.38 -4.67
N ASN A 192 -24.19 -16.52 -5.07
CA ASN A 192 -23.36 -17.70 -4.77
C ASN A 192 -22.99 -17.82 -3.28
N CYS A 193 -22.78 -16.71 -2.56
CA CYS A 193 -22.58 -16.71 -1.11
C CYS A 193 -23.86 -17.07 -0.33
N ALA A 194 -25.02 -16.58 -0.76
CA ALA A 194 -26.31 -16.93 -0.16
C ALA A 194 -26.73 -18.40 -0.41
N GLN A 195 -26.35 -18.95 -1.57
CA GLN A 195 -26.54 -20.37 -1.90
C GLN A 195 -25.68 -21.28 -1.01
N LYS A 196 -24.40 -20.94 -0.76
CA LYS A 196 -23.50 -21.71 0.12
C LYS A 196 -23.98 -21.81 1.58
N SER A 197 -24.69 -20.80 2.09
CA SER A 197 -25.32 -20.86 3.42
C SER A 197 -26.55 -21.77 3.47
N ASN A 198 -27.25 -21.95 2.35
CA ASN A 198 -28.45 -22.79 2.25
C ASN A 198 -28.14 -24.26 1.90
N GLU A 199 -27.00 -24.54 1.27
CA GLU A 199 -26.59 -25.91 0.91
C GLU A 199 -26.17 -26.78 2.12
N LYS A 200 -25.76 -26.18 3.25
CA LYS A 200 -25.46 -26.94 4.48
C LYS A 200 -26.69 -27.54 5.18
N LEU A 201 -27.91 -27.16 4.79
CA LEU A 201 -29.16 -27.62 5.41
C LEU A 201 -30.02 -28.55 4.56
N LYS A 202 -29.65 -28.83 3.30
CA LYS A 202 -30.42 -29.73 2.43
C LYS A 202 -29.52 -30.52 1.48
N ARG A 203 -29.02 -31.68 1.93
CA ARG A 203 -28.88 -32.92 1.11
C ARG A 203 -28.19 -34.06 1.88
N LYS A 204 -28.99 -34.74 2.72
CA LYS A 204 -29.03 -36.21 2.71
C LYS A 204 -29.97 -36.61 1.55
N ARG A 205 -29.56 -37.61 0.77
CA ARG A 205 -30.29 -38.36 -0.29
C ARG A 205 -29.98 -38.02 -1.76
N LYS A 206 -29.24 -38.97 -2.32
CA LYS A 206 -29.38 -39.70 -3.60
C LYS A 206 -28.94 -39.07 -4.93
N LEU A 207 -28.02 -39.84 -5.53
CA LEU A 207 -27.59 -40.06 -6.92
C LEU A 207 -28.66 -39.81 -8.00
N SER A 208 -28.25 -39.28 -9.16
CA SER A 208 -28.03 -40.08 -10.40
C SER A 208 -27.77 -39.21 -11.65
N THR A 209 -26.85 -39.71 -12.49
CA THR A 209 -26.79 -39.68 -13.97
C THR A 209 -26.71 -38.38 -14.81
N SER A 210 -25.62 -38.34 -15.60
CA SER A 210 -25.34 -37.69 -16.91
C SER A 210 -26.51 -37.82 -17.94
N PRO A 211 -26.64 -37.00 -19.02
CA PRO A 211 -25.72 -37.03 -20.18
C PRO A 211 -25.47 -35.72 -20.97
N TYR A 212 -24.44 -35.80 -21.82
CA TYR A 212 -24.10 -35.00 -23.01
C TYR A 212 -25.28 -34.64 -23.95
N PHE A 213 -25.23 -33.49 -24.63
CA PHE A 213 -25.33 -33.40 -26.10
C PHE A 213 -24.82 -32.06 -26.68
N GLU A 214 -24.55 -32.12 -27.97
CA GLU A 214 -23.72 -31.31 -28.87
C GLU A 214 -24.50 -30.28 -29.73
N THR A 215 -23.75 -29.28 -30.24
CA THR A 215 -23.79 -28.68 -31.60
C THR A 215 -24.98 -27.81 -32.08
N SER A 216 -24.69 -26.58 -32.56
CA SER A 216 -24.88 -26.19 -33.99
C SER A 216 -24.55 -24.71 -34.31
N LEU A 217 -23.86 -24.54 -35.44
CA LEU A 217 -23.59 -23.29 -36.17
C LEU A 217 -24.81 -22.84 -36.99
N SER A 218 -24.89 -21.54 -37.30
CA SER A 218 -25.49 -21.06 -38.56
C SER A 218 -24.91 -19.73 -39.02
N SER A 219 -24.86 -19.59 -40.35
CA SER A 219 -24.18 -18.59 -41.18
C SER A 219 -25.18 -17.72 -41.95
N SER A 220 -24.82 -16.48 -42.30
CA SER A 220 -25.42 -15.69 -43.40
C SER A 220 -24.46 -14.55 -43.81
N THR A 221 -23.79 -14.62 -44.97
CA THR A 221 -24.12 -14.10 -46.32
C THR A 221 -23.90 -12.59 -46.51
N ALA A 222 -23.11 -12.29 -47.55
CA ALA A 222 -22.64 -11.00 -48.03
C ALA A 222 -23.63 -10.33 -49.00
N ASP A 223 -23.48 -9.02 -49.21
CA ASP A 223 -23.99 -8.31 -50.38
C ASP A 223 -23.00 -7.21 -50.85
N GLU A 224 -22.84 -7.12 -52.17
CA GLU A 224 -21.96 -6.23 -52.92
C GLU A 224 -22.60 -4.85 -53.22
N SER A 225 -21.77 -3.83 -53.46
CA SER A 225 -22.00 -2.85 -54.55
C SER A 225 -20.77 -1.98 -54.87
N SER A 226 -20.64 -1.59 -56.15
CA SER A 226 -19.58 -0.77 -56.80
C SER A 226 -20.24 0.33 -57.67
N PRO A 227 -19.56 1.21 -58.45
CA PRO A 227 -18.36 2.07 -58.27
C PRO A 227 -18.58 3.56 -58.71
N LYS A 228 -17.63 4.52 -58.45
CA LYS A 228 -17.11 5.60 -59.38
C LYS A 228 -16.26 6.75 -58.76
N ARG A 229 -15.04 6.94 -59.33
CA ARG A 229 -14.20 8.14 -59.68
C ARG A 229 -14.22 9.42 -58.80
N GLN A 230 -13.14 9.79 -58.08
CA GLN A 230 -11.84 10.44 -58.43
C GLN A 230 -11.83 11.99 -58.55
N LYS A 231 -11.11 12.65 -57.60
CA LYS A 231 -10.24 13.84 -57.82
C LYS A 231 -9.07 13.78 -56.82
N PHE A 232 -7.93 14.30 -57.25
CA PHE A 232 -6.58 13.90 -56.88
C PHE A 232 -5.85 15.10 -56.26
N GLU A 233 -5.51 15.07 -54.97
CA GLU A 233 -4.55 16.01 -54.33
C GLU A 233 -3.73 15.27 -53.25
N ASP A 234 -2.41 15.27 -53.42
CA ASP A 234 -1.30 14.94 -52.51
C ASP A 234 -1.54 13.95 -51.36
N HIS A 235 -1.59 12.65 -51.70
CA HIS A 235 -1.64 11.53 -50.78
C HIS A 235 -0.35 10.68 -50.87
N PHE A 236 0.72 11.05 -50.16
CA PHE A 236 1.89 10.15 -50.01
C PHE A 236 2.17 9.69 -48.57
N GLY A 237 1.27 9.97 -47.61
CA GLY A 237 1.37 9.47 -46.23
C GLY A 237 0.04 9.16 -45.53
N SER A 238 -1.10 9.55 -46.10
CA SER A 238 -2.41 9.44 -45.42
C SER A 238 -3.14 8.11 -45.66
N SER A 239 -2.81 7.34 -46.71
CA SER A 239 -3.56 6.12 -47.06
C SER A 239 -3.14 4.89 -46.25
N VAL A 240 -1.85 4.78 -45.89
CA VAL A 240 -1.32 3.71 -45.04
C VAL A 240 -1.80 3.86 -43.60
N LEU A 241 -1.92 5.10 -43.10
CA LEU A 241 -2.42 5.39 -41.76
C LEU A 241 -3.95 5.20 -41.58
N ASN A 242 -4.71 5.14 -42.68
CA ASN A 242 -6.18 5.05 -42.67
C ASN A 242 -6.72 3.64 -42.97
N SER A 243 -5.88 2.69 -43.38
CA SER A 243 -6.33 1.34 -43.74
C SER A 243 -5.91 0.33 -42.67
N ARG A 244 -6.90 -0.08 -41.86
CA ARG A 244 -6.86 -1.04 -40.73
C ARG A 244 -6.35 -0.44 -39.42
N ASN A 245 -7.17 -0.56 -38.36
CA ASN A 245 -6.83 -0.70 -36.94
C ASN A 245 -5.59 0.02 -36.37
N PHE A 246 -5.12 1.11 -36.97
CA PHE A 246 -4.18 2.01 -36.32
C PHE A 246 -4.89 2.45 -35.02
N TYR A 247 -6.08 3.04 -35.12
CA TYR A 247 -6.81 3.73 -34.04
C TYR A 247 -7.42 2.91 -32.87
N ASP A 248 -7.59 1.60 -32.98
CA ASP A 248 -8.27 0.77 -31.95
C ASP A 248 -7.30 0.10 -30.94
N GLN A 249 -5.98 0.22 -31.12
CA GLN A 249 -4.94 -0.52 -30.36
C GLN A 249 -4.02 0.33 -29.46
N TYR A 250 -4.34 1.61 -29.22
CA TYR A 250 -3.38 2.61 -28.69
C TYR A 250 -3.35 2.88 -27.19
N ASN A 251 -3.69 1.90 -26.36
CA ASN A 251 -3.34 1.96 -24.94
C ASN A 251 -1.84 1.66 -24.69
N SER A 252 -0.98 1.86 -25.69
CA SER A 252 0.46 1.63 -25.58
C SER A 252 1.28 2.45 -26.57
N TRP A 253 2.55 2.69 -26.24
CA TRP A 253 3.53 3.30 -27.14
C TRP A 253 4.94 2.85 -26.76
N VAL A 254 5.94 3.36 -27.49
CA VAL A 254 7.36 3.05 -27.26
C VAL A 254 8.02 4.21 -26.53
N GLU A 255 8.83 3.90 -25.53
CA GLU A 255 9.83 4.82 -25.01
C GLU A 255 11.22 4.35 -25.39
N VAL A 256 12.10 5.29 -25.73
CA VAL A 256 13.50 5.05 -26.05
C VAL A 256 14.40 5.84 -25.11
N LEU A 257 15.54 5.26 -24.74
CA LEU A 257 16.54 5.93 -23.92
C LEU A 257 17.48 6.71 -24.83
N LEU A 258 17.54 8.02 -24.63
CA LEU A 258 18.42 8.89 -25.41
C LEU A 258 19.84 8.90 -24.84
N SER A 259 20.80 9.42 -25.61
CA SER A 259 22.20 9.56 -25.17
C SER A 259 22.40 10.46 -23.93
N ASN A 260 21.44 11.33 -23.64
CA ASN A 260 21.42 12.15 -22.42
C ASN A 260 20.89 11.39 -21.18
N GLY A 261 20.60 10.09 -21.31
CA GLY A 261 20.08 9.25 -20.23
C GLY A 261 18.61 9.50 -19.88
N LYS A 262 17.84 10.17 -20.75
CA LYS A 262 16.41 10.42 -20.55
C LYS A 262 15.56 9.51 -21.41
N TRP A 263 14.49 8.97 -20.84
CA TRP A 263 13.46 8.24 -21.58
C TRP A 263 12.55 9.23 -22.32
N ARG A 264 12.28 8.98 -23.60
CA ARG A 264 11.36 9.79 -24.42
C ARG A 264 10.35 8.93 -25.16
N PRO A 265 9.05 9.30 -25.14
CA PRO A 265 8.04 8.60 -25.93
C PRO A 265 8.23 8.84 -27.42
N ILE A 266 7.84 7.84 -28.20
CA ILE A 266 7.65 7.95 -29.65
C ILE A 266 6.15 7.94 -29.91
N HIS A 267 5.64 9.05 -30.42
CA HIS A 267 4.27 9.15 -30.88
C HIS A 267 4.21 8.78 -32.36
N ILE A 268 3.85 7.53 -32.65
CA ILE A 268 3.87 6.93 -33.99
C ILE A 268 3.08 7.75 -35.02
N PRO A 269 1.82 8.19 -34.77
CA PRO A 269 1.03 8.89 -35.79
C PRO A 269 1.62 10.23 -36.26
N SER A 270 2.26 10.98 -35.36
CA SER A 270 2.92 12.25 -35.72
C SER A 270 4.41 12.11 -35.98
N MET A 271 4.96 10.91 -35.78
CA MET A 271 6.40 10.64 -35.84
C MET A 271 7.24 11.56 -34.94
N SER A 272 6.66 12.03 -33.83
CA SER A 272 7.34 12.89 -32.86
C SER A 272 8.03 12.06 -31.78
N VAL A 273 9.18 12.58 -31.31
CA VAL A 273 9.99 11.99 -30.25
C VAL A 273 10.06 12.98 -29.09
N GLY A 274 9.69 12.53 -27.90
CA GLY A 274 9.84 13.33 -26.69
C GLY A 274 8.68 14.24 -26.32
N GLU A 275 7.49 13.98 -26.87
CA GLU A 275 6.26 14.75 -26.56
C GLU A 275 5.20 13.90 -25.82
N PRO A 276 5.26 13.78 -24.47
CA PRO A 276 4.27 13.03 -23.69
C PRO A 276 2.83 13.54 -23.86
N ALA A 277 2.65 14.84 -24.09
CA ALA A 277 1.33 15.46 -24.28
C ALA A 277 0.61 14.97 -25.54
N LEU A 278 1.33 14.55 -26.59
CA LEU A 278 0.72 13.95 -27.77
C LEU A 278 0.16 12.55 -27.45
N CYS A 279 0.90 11.76 -26.67
CA CYS A 279 0.43 10.45 -26.21
C CYS A 279 -0.83 10.60 -25.35
N GLU A 280 -0.90 11.57 -24.44
CA GLU A 280 -2.08 11.81 -23.61
C GLU A 280 -3.30 12.21 -24.45
N LYS A 281 -3.15 13.16 -25.39
CA LYS A 281 -4.24 13.62 -26.28
C LYS A 281 -4.82 12.50 -27.14
N HIS A 282 -4.02 11.48 -27.41
CA HIS A 282 -4.42 10.33 -28.21
C HIS A 282 -5.33 9.35 -27.43
N LEU A 283 -5.29 9.38 -26.09
CA LEU A 283 -6.09 8.48 -25.26
C LEU A 283 -7.55 8.97 -25.22
N GLN A 284 -8.47 8.09 -25.62
CA GLN A 284 -9.91 8.40 -25.68
C GLN A 284 -10.57 8.45 -24.28
N ASN A 285 -10.00 7.73 -23.32
CA ASN A 285 -10.54 7.56 -21.97
C ASN A 285 -9.56 8.07 -20.91
N GLU A 286 -10.10 8.45 -19.74
CA GLU A 286 -9.25 8.74 -18.58
C GLU A 286 -8.47 7.50 -18.16
N PHE A 287 -7.19 7.71 -17.81
CA PHE A 287 -6.30 6.65 -17.36
C PHE A 287 -5.68 7.00 -16.00
N PHE A 288 -5.27 5.95 -15.27
CA PHE A 288 -4.76 6.08 -13.92
C PHE A 288 -3.39 5.45 -13.70
N TYR A 289 -2.98 4.54 -14.60
CA TYR A 289 -1.72 3.82 -14.50
C TYR A 289 -1.11 3.71 -15.90
N VAL A 290 0.10 4.22 -16.04
CA VAL A 290 0.95 4.06 -17.21
C VAL A 290 2.24 3.43 -16.74
N LEU A 291 2.50 2.21 -17.21
CA LEU A 291 3.62 1.39 -16.78
C LEU A 291 4.58 1.19 -17.95
N ALA A 292 5.83 1.56 -17.77
CA ALA A 292 6.89 1.27 -18.72
C ALA A 292 7.56 -0.05 -18.37
N VAL A 293 7.73 -0.92 -19.36
CA VAL A 293 8.23 -2.29 -19.24
C VAL A 293 9.42 -2.47 -20.17
N GLU A 294 10.63 -2.50 -19.62
CA GLU A 294 11.86 -2.63 -20.39
C GLU A 294 12.20 -4.10 -20.66
N ASN A 295 12.12 -4.93 -19.63
CA ASN A 295 12.17 -6.39 -19.72
C ASN A 295 11.24 -6.99 -18.65
N SER A 296 11.09 -8.32 -18.61
CA SER A 296 10.17 -8.97 -17.66
C SER A 296 10.54 -8.82 -16.19
N SER A 297 11.72 -8.27 -15.87
CA SER A 297 12.17 -7.95 -14.52
C SER A 297 12.27 -6.45 -14.23
N LEU A 298 12.08 -5.57 -15.21
CA LEU A 298 12.31 -4.14 -15.08
C LEU A 298 11.09 -3.34 -15.54
N MET A 299 10.41 -2.74 -14.57
CA MET A 299 9.17 -1.99 -14.75
C MET A 299 9.23 -0.68 -13.97
N SER A 300 8.55 0.35 -14.47
CA SER A 300 8.53 1.67 -13.82
C SER A 300 7.19 2.35 -14.02
N ASP A 301 6.65 2.93 -12.95
CA ASP A 301 5.46 3.76 -13.03
C ASP A 301 5.81 5.12 -13.60
N VAL A 302 5.43 5.33 -14.85
CA VAL A 302 5.70 6.56 -15.60
C VAL A 302 4.43 7.41 -15.76
N THR A 303 3.34 7.06 -15.07
CA THR A 303 2.08 7.83 -15.09
C THR A 303 2.28 9.34 -14.96
N PRO A 304 3.13 9.85 -14.02
CA PRO A 304 3.30 11.29 -13.86
C PRO A 304 3.92 11.99 -15.07
N ARG A 305 4.63 11.27 -15.95
CA ARG A 305 5.21 11.79 -17.19
C ARG A 305 4.13 12.15 -18.21
N TYR A 306 3.02 11.42 -18.22
CA TYR A 306 1.97 11.50 -19.24
C TYR A 306 0.68 12.16 -18.76
N ALA A 307 0.35 12.01 -17.49
CA ALA A 307 -0.89 12.55 -16.93
C ALA A 307 -0.78 14.06 -16.66
N SER A 308 -1.38 14.91 -17.49
CA SER A 308 -1.44 16.37 -17.26
C SER A 308 -2.08 16.73 -15.92
N GLN A 309 -3.09 15.96 -15.51
CA GLN A 309 -3.79 16.13 -14.23
C GLN A 309 -3.22 15.25 -13.11
N TRP A 310 -1.96 14.82 -13.22
CA TRP A 310 -1.28 14.01 -12.20
C TRP A 310 -1.41 14.61 -10.81
N CYS A 311 -0.97 15.86 -10.65
CA CYS A 311 -0.88 16.52 -9.34
C CYS A 311 -2.24 16.94 -8.75
N THR A 312 -3.32 16.95 -9.54
CA THR A 312 -4.62 17.50 -9.12
C THR A 312 -5.68 16.43 -8.91
N LYS A 313 -5.82 15.50 -9.88
CA LYS A 313 -6.90 14.51 -9.95
C LYS A 313 -6.37 13.08 -9.92
N ILE A 314 -5.48 12.72 -10.85
CA ILE A 314 -5.19 11.32 -11.17
C ILE A 314 -4.56 10.57 -9.99
N HIS A 315 -3.55 11.12 -9.31
CA HIS A 315 -2.92 10.44 -8.16
C HIS A 315 -3.92 10.13 -7.02
N LYS A 316 -4.96 10.95 -6.85
CA LYS A 316 -5.97 10.78 -5.80
C LYS A 316 -6.96 9.66 -6.09
N LEU A 317 -7.02 9.19 -7.34
CA LEU A 317 -7.96 8.18 -7.82
C LEU A 317 -7.34 6.78 -7.92
N ARG A 318 -6.09 6.64 -7.46
CA ARG A 318 -5.32 5.41 -7.46
C ARG A 318 -5.47 4.65 -6.13
N VAL A 319 -4.97 3.43 -6.13
CA VAL A 319 -4.71 2.62 -4.93
C VAL A 319 -3.71 3.34 -4.03
N ASP A 320 -3.64 2.90 -2.78
CA ASP A 320 -2.62 3.34 -1.84
C ASP A 320 -1.21 3.33 -2.47
N THR A 321 -0.44 4.40 -2.20
CA THR A 321 0.87 4.62 -2.81
C THR A 321 1.91 3.65 -2.24
N SER A 322 1.84 3.35 -0.93
CA SER A 322 2.79 2.42 -0.30
C SER A 322 2.66 1.01 -0.88
N TRP A 323 1.42 0.51 -1.00
CA TRP A 323 1.14 -0.78 -1.62
C TRP A 323 1.60 -0.82 -3.09
N TRP A 324 1.36 0.24 -3.86
CA TRP A 324 1.78 0.29 -5.27
C TRP A 324 3.31 0.27 -5.42
N CYS A 325 4.02 1.06 -4.61
CA CYS A 325 5.48 1.07 -4.59
C CYS A 325 6.06 -0.29 -4.16
N GLU A 326 5.50 -0.91 -3.11
CA GLU A 326 5.92 -2.25 -2.65
C GLU A 326 5.69 -3.30 -3.75
N THR A 327 4.55 -3.26 -4.43
CA THR A 327 4.21 -4.19 -5.52
C THR A 327 5.18 -4.10 -6.70
N LEU A 328 5.65 -2.90 -7.03
CA LEU A 328 6.64 -2.69 -8.10
C LEU A 328 8.08 -2.84 -7.63
N SER A 329 8.34 -2.90 -6.32
CA SER A 329 9.70 -2.99 -5.76
C SER A 329 10.54 -4.15 -6.33
N PRO A 330 10.01 -5.37 -6.57
CA PRO A 330 10.80 -6.46 -7.13
C PRO A 330 11.21 -6.24 -8.59
N PHE A 331 10.57 -5.29 -9.27
CA PHE A 331 10.79 -4.96 -10.68
C PHE A 331 11.52 -3.62 -10.86
N SER A 332 12.04 -3.05 -9.78
CA SER A 332 12.63 -1.71 -9.81
C SER A 332 13.92 -1.67 -10.63
N GLN A 333 14.11 -0.57 -11.34
CA GLN A 333 15.36 -0.25 -12.01
C GLN A 333 16.53 -0.15 -11.01
N PRO A 334 17.79 -0.29 -11.47
CA PRO A 334 18.95 0.02 -10.65
C PRO A 334 18.82 1.41 -10.00
N ALA A 335 19.24 1.53 -8.74
CA ALA A 335 18.95 2.71 -7.93
C ALA A 335 19.33 4.05 -8.60
N VAL A 336 20.45 4.09 -9.31
CA VAL A 336 20.92 5.28 -10.04
C VAL A 336 19.97 5.64 -11.19
N GLU A 337 19.58 4.68 -12.03
CA GLU A 337 18.65 4.91 -13.14
C GLU A 337 17.25 5.31 -12.63
N ALA A 338 16.78 4.63 -11.57
CA ALA A 338 15.50 4.94 -10.93
C ALA A 338 15.47 6.37 -10.35
N GLN A 339 16.57 6.80 -9.72
CA GLN A 339 16.72 8.15 -9.19
C GLN A 339 16.77 9.19 -10.32
N GLN A 340 17.50 8.91 -11.40
CA GLN A 340 17.57 9.80 -12.56
C GLN A 340 16.21 9.97 -13.24
N GLU A 341 15.47 8.88 -13.46
CA GLU A 341 14.11 8.94 -14.01
C GLU A 341 13.15 9.71 -13.09
N SER A 342 13.21 9.45 -11.79
CA SER A 342 12.39 10.17 -10.80
C SER A 342 12.69 11.67 -10.79
N SER A 343 13.96 12.05 -10.96
CA SER A 343 14.37 13.46 -11.10
C SER A 343 13.84 14.08 -12.39
N ASP A 344 13.99 13.41 -13.55
CA ASP A 344 13.50 13.93 -14.84
C ASP A 344 11.98 14.16 -14.81
N ILE A 345 11.22 13.22 -14.23
CA ILE A 345 9.77 13.36 -14.05
C ILE A 345 9.45 14.53 -13.10
N LYS A 346 10.17 14.66 -11.98
CA LYS A 346 9.97 15.76 -11.03
C LYS A 346 10.26 17.11 -11.68
N ASP A 347 11.34 17.23 -12.44
CA ASP A 347 11.73 18.45 -13.15
C ASP A 347 10.67 18.82 -14.20
N GLN A 348 10.15 17.84 -14.95
CA GLN A 348 9.04 18.05 -15.87
C GLN A 348 7.81 18.61 -15.14
N LEU A 349 7.42 18.02 -14.00
CA LEU A 349 6.27 18.49 -13.22
C LEU A 349 6.49 19.89 -12.62
N LEU A 350 7.72 20.22 -12.21
CA LEU A 350 8.08 21.54 -11.69
C LEU A 350 8.11 22.61 -12.80
N SER A 351 8.41 22.22 -14.04
CA SER A 351 8.38 23.13 -15.19
C SER A 351 6.96 23.59 -15.56
N ALA A 352 5.93 22.86 -15.11
CA ALA A 352 4.54 23.21 -15.35
C ALA A 352 4.13 24.47 -14.56
N PRO A 353 3.25 25.33 -15.10
CA PRO A 353 2.81 26.53 -14.42
C PRO A 353 2.10 26.20 -13.10
N LEU A 354 2.20 27.13 -12.14
CA LEU A 354 1.53 26.99 -10.85
C LEU A 354 0.01 26.80 -11.01
N PRO A 355 -0.64 26.01 -10.14
CA PRO A 355 -2.08 25.83 -10.19
C PRO A 355 -2.86 27.15 -10.10
N THR A 356 -3.86 27.31 -10.96
CA THR A 356 -4.70 28.51 -11.06
C THR A 356 -5.97 28.47 -10.21
N LEU A 357 -6.31 27.31 -9.63
CA LEU A 357 -7.46 27.13 -8.75
C LEU A 357 -7.02 26.79 -7.33
N LEU A 358 -7.70 27.39 -6.34
CA LEU A 358 -7.42 27.15 -4.93
C LEU A 358 -7.58 25.67 -4.54
N SER A 359 -8.61 25.00 -5.05
CA SER A 359 -8.88 23.58 -4.79
C SER A 359 -7.76 22.65 -5.25
N HIS A 360 -6.97 23.05 -6.25
CA HIS A 360 -5.86 22.25 -6.78
C HIS A 360 -4.67 22.19 -5.82
N TYR A 361 -4.49 23.19 -4.94
CA TYR A 361 -3.45 23.16 -3.92
C TYR A 361 -3.78 22.24 -2.73
N LYS A 362 -5.03 21.77 -2.60
CA LYS A 362 -5.41 20.86 -1.52
C LYS A 362 -4.87 19.46 -1.81
N ASN A 363 -3.99 18.97 -0.93
CA ASN A 363 -3.27 17.71 -1.09
C ASN A 363 -2.53 17.62 -2.43
N HIS A 364 -1.87 18.71 -2.83
CA HIS A 364 -1.02 18.73 -4.02
C HIS A 364 0.36 18.12 -3.69
N PRO A 365 0.92 17.25 -4.53
CA PRO A 365 2.16 16.53 -4.20
C PRO A 365 3.40 17.45 -4.14
N LEU A 366 3.43 18.54 -4.93
CA LEU A 366 4.60 19.43 -5.03
C LEU A 366 4.45 20.76 -4.30
N TYR A 367 3.22 21.22 -4.06
CA TYR A 367 2.96 22.61 -3.69
C TYR A 367 2.00 22.67 -2.51
N VAL A 368 2.14 23.71 -1.68
CA VAL A 368 1.27 23.92 -0.53
C VAL A 368 1.05 25.40 -0.29
N LEU A 369 -0.13 25.74 0.22
CA LEU A 369 -0.44 27.06 0.77
C LEU A 369 -0.50 26.95 2.30
N LYS A 370 -0.08 28.00 3.02
CA LYS A 370 -0.11 28.02 4.50
C LYS A 370 -1.47 27.63 5.09
N LYS A 371 -2.58 28.04 4.47
CA LYS A 371 -3.95 27.70 4.91
C LYS A 371 -4.34 26.23 4.75
N HIS A 372 -3.61 25.46 3.95
CA HIS A 372 -3.86 24.03 3.73
C HIS A 372 -3.03 23.13 4.65
N LEU A 373 -2.20 23.71 5.52
CA LEU A 373 -1.45 22.96 6.52
C LEU A 373 -2.40 22.36 7.55
N LEU A 374 -2.13 21.12 7.95
CA LEU A 374 -2.87 20.45 9.00
C LEU A 374 -2.56 21.04 10.38
N LYS A 375 -3.32 20.59 11.40
CA LYS A 375 -3.18 21.06 12.78
C LYS A 375 -1.74 20.90 13.28
N TYR A 376 -1.09 19.77 12.97
CA TYR A 376 0.24 19.38 13.42
C TYR A 376 1.32 19.52 12.30
N GLU A 377 1.14 20.48 11.40
CA GLU A 377 2.11 20.78 10.34
C GLU A 377 2.50 22.27 10.38
N ALA A 378 3.73 22.56 9.96
CA ALA A 378 4.22 23.90 9.65
C ALA A 378 5.12 23.88 8.41
N ILE A 379 5.45 25.08 7.91
CA ILE A 379 6.43 25.26 6.85
C ILE A 379 7.77 25.57 7.49
N TYR A 380 8.81 24.87 7.08
CA TYR A 380 10.18 25.13 7.48
C TYR A 380 11.17 24.83 6.33
N PRO A 381 12.12 25.75 6.07
CA PRO A 381 12.28 27.05 6.70
C PRO A 381 11.17 28.04 6.28
N ASP A 382 10.64 28.82 7.23
CA ASP A 382 9.62 29.85 6.95
C ASP A 382 10.28 31.19 6.61
N ASN A 383 11.05 31.23 5.53
CA ASN A 383 11.69 32.44 5.03
C ASN A 383 11.22 32.76 3.59
N LYS A 384 11.57 33.95 3.10
CA LYS A 384 11.16 34.41 1.76
C LYS A 384 11.88 33.69 0.62
N ASP A 385 13.05 33.11 0.87
CA ASP A 385 13.87 32.44 -0.14
C ASP A 385 13.26 31.11 -0.62
N TYR A 386 12.40 30.49 0.21
CA TYR A 386 11.68 29.25 -0.13
C TYR A 386 10.30 29.47 -0.76
N ILE A 387 9.93 30.72 -1.05
CA ILE A 387 8.67 31.03 -1.75
C ILE A 387 8.86 30.77 -3.25
N LEU A 388 8.14 29.79 -3.78
CA LEU A 388 8.20 29.41 -5.20
C LEU A 388 7.37 30.34 -6.11
N GLY A 389 6.43 31.08 -5.52
CA GLY A 389 5.56 32.00 -6.23
C GLY A 389 4.39 32.44 -5.38
N HIS A 390 3.41 33.09 -6.00
CA HIS A 390 2.23 33.58 -5.31
C HIS A 390 0.95 33.15 -6.02
N PHE A 391 -0.05 32.72 -5.24
CA PHE A 391 -1.40 32.44 -5.70
C PHE A 391 -2.36 33.45 -5.07
N LYS A 392 -2.91 34.36 -5.86
CA LYS A 392 -3.81 35.44 -5.38
C LYS A 392 -3.24 36.22 -4.18
N GLY A 393 -1.94 36.52 -4.22
CA GLY A 393 -1.23 37.24 -3.16
C GLY A 393 -0.73 36.38 -2.00
N GLU A 394 -1.07 35.09 -1.94
CA GLU A 394 -0.56 34.19 -0.91
C GLU A 394 0.70 33.43 -1.38
N PRO A 395 1.72 33.29 -0.52
CA PRO A 395 2.95 32.58 -0.88
C PRO A 395 2.70 31.07 -1.05
N VAL A 396 3.23 30.52 -2.14
CA VAL A 396 3.25 29.10 -2.46
C VAL A 396 4.61 28.53 -2.08
N TYR A 397 4.61 27.44 -1.32
CA TYR A 397 5.82 26.75 -0.91
C TYR A 397 5.89 25.36 -1.54
N SER A 398 7.09 24.79 -1.59
CA SER A 398 7.23 23.36 -1.88
C SER A 398 6.58 22.53 -0.77
N ARG A 399 5.92 21.43 -1.14
CA ARG A 399 5.39 20.48 -0.14
C ARG A 399 6.51 19.84 0.68
N SER A 400 7.75 19.79 0.18
CA SER A 400 8.92 19.34 0.95
C SER A 400 9.30 20.26 2.11
N CYS A 401 8.84 21.52 2.10
CA CYS A 401 8.99 22.43 3.24
C CYS A 401 7.97 22.16 4.34
N VAL A 402 6.96 21.31 4.10
CA VAL A 402 6.00 20.95 5.13
C VAL A 402 6.63 19.94 6.06
N GLN A 403 6.69 20.30 7.33
CA GLN A 403 7.28 19.47 8.35
C GLN A 403 6.24 19.14 9.42
N PRO A 404 6.27 17.91 9.94
CA PRO A 404 5.43 17.52 11.06
C PRO A 404 5.88 18.25 12.32
N LEU A 405 4.90 18.60 13.16
CA LEU A 405 5.13 19.13 14.49
C LEU A 405 4.60 18.16 15.54
N HIS A 406 5.38 17.94 16.59
CA HIS A 406 5.02 17.06 17.70
C HIS A 406 5.14 17.80 19.03
N THR A 407 4.45 17.28 20.05
CA THR A 407 4.63 17.74 21.43
C THR A 407 5.97 17.25 21.98
N ARG A 408 6.38 17.76 23.14
CA ARG A 408 7.63 17.36 23.79
C ARG A 408 7.64 15.85 24.11
N GLU A 409 6.52 15.33 24.57
CA GLU A 409 6.31 13.92 24.91
C GLU A 409 6.39 13.03 23.67
N ALA A 410 5.80 13.48 22.56
CA ALA A 410 5.85 12.76 21.29
C ALA A 410 7.26 12.74 20.66
N TRP A 411 8.05 13.80 20.83
CA TRP A 411 9.47 13.78 20.45
C TRP A 411 10.29 12.86 21.37
N LEU A 412 10.00 12.84 22.68
CA LEU A 412 10.68 11.95 23.62
C LEU A 412 10.47 10.46 23.27
N LYS A 413 9.25 10.10 22.83
CA LYS A 413 8.95 8.75 22.29
C LYS A 413 9.79 8.38 21.06
N GLN A 414 10.33 9.37 20.35
CA GLN A 414 11.25 9.19 19.23
C GLN A 414 12.74 9.27 19.65
N GLY A 415 13.03 9.37 20.96
CA GLY A 415 14.38 9.52 21.48
C GLY A 415 14.96 10.93 21.30
N LEU A 416 14.10 11.95 21.19
CA LEU A 416 14.48 13.33 20.94
C LEU A 416 13.94 14.24 22.05
N ILE A 417 14.72 15.25 22.43
CA ILE A 417 14.28 16.33 23.33
C ILE A 417 14.38 17.67 22.63
N ILE A 418 13.58 18.65 23.08
CA ILE A 418 13.66 20.00 22.56
C ILE A 418 14.90 20.68 23.14
N LYS A 419 15.72 21.30 22.29
CA LYS A 419 16.90 22.07 22.70
C LYS A 419 16.53 23.14 23.74
N PRO A 420 17.42 23.44 24.70
CA PRO A 420 17.18 24.47 25.69
C PRO A 420 16.91 25.84 25.03
N GLY A 421 15.84 26.52 25.46
CA GLY A 421 15.51 27.89 25.00
C GLY A 421 14.69 27.98 23.71
N GLU A 422 14.37 26.87 23.05
CA GLU A 422 13.50 26.87 21.86
C GLU A 422 12.04 27.17 22.20
N GLU A 423 11.41 28.03 21.40
CA GLU A 423 9.99 28.39 21.52
C GLU A 423 9.11 27.51 20.62
N PRO A 424 7.86 27.20 21.02
CA PRO A 424 6.97 26.39 20.20
C PRO A 424 6.57 27.09 18.90
N ILE A 425 6.61 26.36 17.78
CA ILE A 425 6.18 26.85 16.45
C ILE A 425 4.67 27.08 16.43
N LYS A 426 3.92 26.24 17.13
CA LYS A 426 2.46 26.28 17.12
C LYS A 426 1.89 25.81 18.45
N THR A 427 0.91 26.56 18.95
CA THR A 427 0.14 26.17 20.13
C THR A 427 -1.26 25.78 19.72
N VAL A 428 -1.72 24.61 20.16
CA VAL A 428 -3.03 24.07 19.77
C VAL A 428 -3.87 23.70 20.99
N LYS A 429 -5.19 23.86 20.90
CA LYS A 429 -6.10 23.42 21.97
C LYS A 429 -6.23 21.89 21.97
N SER A 430 -6.25 21.30 23.16
CA SER A 430 -6.60 19.89 23.35
C SER A 430 -8.11 19.69 23.08
N LYS A 431 -8.48 18.54 22.51
CA LYS A 431 -9.88 18.21 22.18
C LYS A 431 -10.71 17.77 23.39
N HIS A 432 -10.08 17.45 24.52
CA HIS A 432 -10.70 16.67 25.60
C HIS A 432 -11.06 17.42 26.88
N SER A 433 -10.95 18.74 26.91
CA SER A 433 -11.15 19.50 28.13
C SER A 433 -12.10 20.68 27.91
N GLU A 434 -13.40 20.39 27.91
CA GLU A 434 -14.44 21.43 27.97
C GLU A 434 -14.40 22.22 29.29
N LYS A 435 -13.71 21.70 30.33
CA LYS A 435 -13.60 22.33 31.66
C LYS A 435 -12.26 23.00 31.96
N GLU A 436 -11.19 22.73 31.21
CA GLU A 436 -9.88 23.38 31.37
C GLU A 436 -9.23 23.58 29.99
N GLN A 437 -8.90 24.80 29.58
CA GLN A 437 -8.31 25.05 28.26
C GLN A 437 -6.82 24.64 28.20
N ARG A 438 -6.52 23.34 28.36
CA ARG A 438 -5.16 22.82 28.20
C ARG A 438 -4.73 22.98 26.74
N THR A 439 -3.67 23.75 26.55
CA THR A 439 -3.02 23.94 25.24
C THR A 439 -1.79 23.06 25.16
N SER A 440 -1.53 22.52 23.97
CA SER A 440 -0.35 21.71 23.68
C SER A 440 0.59 22.53 22.81
N HIS A 441 1.86 22.59 23.21
CA HIS A 441 2.94 23.22 22.48
C HIS A 441 3.54 22.24 21.47
N LEU A 442 3.70 22.69 20.22
CA LEU A 442 4.21 21.87 19.13
C LEU A 442 5.53 22.42 18.62
N PHE A 443 6.48 21.50 18.42
CA PHE A 443 7.85 21.78 18.01
C PHE A 443 8.19 20.98 16.75
N GLY A 444 9.07 21.51 15.91
CA GLY A 444 9.59 20.83 14.74
C GLY A 444 10.88 20.06 15.03
N HIS A 445 11.23 19.09 14.18
CA HIS A 445 12.47 18.30 14.31
C HIS A 445 13.75 19.16 14.36
N TRP A 446 13.78 20.32 13.71
CA TRP A 446 14.96 21.21 13.74
C TRP A 446 15.25 21.82 15.13
N GLN A 447 14.23 21.82 16.00
CA GLN A 447 14.32 22.31 17.38
C GLN A 447 14.72 21.22 18.36
N THR A 448 14.94 19.98 17.89
CA THR A 448 15.26 18.85 18.74
C THR A 448 16.72 18.47 18.68
N GLU A 449 17.16 17.77 19.72
CA GLU A 449 18.44 17.10 19.84
C GLU A 449 18.23 15.69 20.41
N GLN A 450 19.23 14.83 20.28
CA GLN A 450 19.15 13.45 20.76
C GLN A 450 19.02 13.43 22.28
N TYR A 451 18.04 12.70 22.79
CA TYR A 451 17.92 12.46 24.22
C TYR A 451 19.08 11.57 24.69
N VAL A 452 19.81 12.04 25.69
CA VAL A 452 20.85 11.28 26.36
C VAL A 452 20.33 10.92 27.76
N PRO A 453 20.04 9.63 28.03
CA PRO A 453 19.63 9.21 29.37
C PRO A 453 20.77 9.39 30.38
N PRO A 454 20.48 9.60 31.67
CA PRO A 454 21.49 9.52 32.73
C PRO A 454 22.21 8.16 32.70
N PRO A 455 23.52 8.08 32.97
CA PRO A 455 24.25 6.82 32.99
C PRO A 455 23.95 6.00 34.24
N VAL A 456 24.29 4.71 34.21
CA VAL A 456 24.31 3.84 35.40
C VAL A 456 25.45 4.27 36.33
N VAL A 457 25.16 4.44 37.62
CA VAL A 457 26.15 4.81 38.65
C VAL A 457 26.10 3.78 39.77
N ASP A 458 27.27 3.24 40.17
CA ASP A 458 27.41 2.24 41.24
C ASP A 458 26.48 1.03 41.11
N GLY A 459 26.31 0.54 39.87
CA GLY A 459 25.43 -0.59 39.56
C GLY A 459 23.93 -0.28 39.66
N GLN A 460 23.54 0.98 39.92
CA GLN A 460 22.14 1.40 40.03
C GLN A 460 21.60 2.01 38.74
N VAL A 461 20.44 1.52 38.32
CA VAL A 461 19.79 1.96 37.08
C VAL A 461 18.97 3.23 37.33
N PRO A 462 19.12 4.28 36.51
CA PRO A 462 18.32 5.49 36.64
C PRO A 462 16.84 5.19 36.38
N ARG A 463 15.93 5.84 37.11
CA ARG A 463 14.48 5.61 37.01
C ARG A 463 13.74 6.92 36.88
N ASN A 464 12.60 6.88 36.19
CA ASN A 464 11.63 7.98 36.21
C ASN A 464 10.85 8.01 37.53
N GLU A 465 9.94 8.97 37.67
CA GLU A 465 9.09 9.16 38.87
C GLU A 465 8.23 7.93 39.21
N TYR A 466 7.96 7.09 38.21
CA TYR A 466 7.19 5.85 38.35
C TYR A 466 8.06 4.61 38.62
N GLY A 467 9.38 4.77 38.79
CA GLY A 467 10.31 3.69 39.10
C GLY A 467 10.75 2.84 37.91
N ASN A 468 10.50 3.29 36.67
CA ASN A 468 10.79 2.55 35.44
C ASN A 468 11.77 3.32 34.54
N VAL A 469 12.27 2.66 33.49
CA VAL A 469 13.03 3.32 32.42
C VAL A 469 12.17 3.42 31.17
N GLU A 470 11.99 4.63 30.66
CA GLU A 470 11.36 4.88 29.35
C GLU A 470 12.34 4.50 28.23
N LEU A 471 12.08 3.37 27.57
CA LEU A 471 12.95 2.80 26.55
C LEU A 471 12.19 2.65 25.22
N PHE A 472 11.77 3.77 24.65
CA PHE A 472 11.00 3.79 23.39
C PHE A 472 11.89 3.53 22.16
N THR A 473 13.16 3.95 22.21
CA THR A 473 14.15 3.74 21.15
C THR A 473 15.45 3.18 21.74
N PRO A 474 16.26 2.45 20.96
CA PRO A 474 17.52 1.89 21.44
C PRO A 474 18.51 2.92 22.00
N SER A 475 18.48 4.17 21.50
CA SER A 475 19.34 5.25 21.98
C SER A 475 18.98 5.78 23.37
N MET A 476 17.81 5.41 23.91
CA MET A 476 17.41 5.77 25.27
C MET A 476 17.95 4.80 26.33
N LEU A 477 18.73 3.79 25.94
CA LEU A 477 19.39 2.89 26.89
C LEU A 477 20.49 3.67 27.63
N PRO A 478 20.45 3.72 28.98
CA PRO A 478 21.52 4.32 29.78
C PRO A 478 22.88 3.76 29.45
N GLU A 479 23.89 4.62 29.41
CA GLU A 479 25.28 4.17 29.29
C GLU A 479 25.64 3.28 30.48
N GLY A 480 26.30 2.15 30.20
CA GLY A 480 26.61 1.13 31.20
C GLY A 480 25.44 0.19 31.53
N ALA A 481 24.26 0.35 30.93
CA ALA A 481 23.13 -0.56 31.09
C ALA A 481 22.96 -1.55 29.92
N VAL A 482 22.25 -2.63 30.19
CA VAL A 482 21.82 -3.64 29.20
C VAL A 482 20.33 -3.88 29.35
N HIS A 483 19.64 -4.01 28.21
CA HIS A 483 18.23 -4.38 28.14
C HIS A 483 18.08 -5.89 27.94
N ILE A 484 17.36 -6.56 28.84
CA ILE A 484 17.12 -8.01 28.82
C ILE A 484 15.62 -8.28 28.73
N THR A 485 15.17 -8.91 27.65
CA THR A 485 13.75 -9.19 27.35
C THR A 485 13.29 -10.59 27.79
N GLU A 486 14.14 -11.36 28.46
CA GLU A 486 13.86 -12.75 28.78
C GLU A 486 12.71 -12.93 29.80
N PRO A 487 11.76 -13.85 29.56
CA PRO A 487 10.62 -14.05 30.47
C PRO A 487 11.06 -14.47 31.88
N GLY A 488 10.54 -13.77 32.89
CA GLY A 488 10.80 -14.08 34.29
C GLY A 488 12.15 -13.58 34.83
N ILE A 489 12.92 -12.85 34.02
CA ILE A 489 14.20 -12.25 34.42
C ILE A 489 14.06 -11.35 35.66
N SER A 490 12.97 -10.60 35.77
CA SER A 490 12.69 -9.73 36.93
C SER A 490 12.63 -10.49 38.25
N LYS A 491 12.04 -11.70 38.26
CA LYS A 491 11.99 -12.57 39.44
C LYS A 491 13.36 -13.11 39.84
N VAL A 492 14.24 -13.31 38.86
CA VAL A 492 15.61 -13.79 39.10
C VAL A 492 16.45 -12.65 39.65
N ALA A 493 16.39 -11.46 39.05
CA ALA A 493 17.06 -10.27 39.55
C ALA A 493 16.67 -9.96 41.00
N GLN A 494 15.37 -10.03 41.31
CA GLN A 494 14.88 -9.83 42.68
C GLN A 494 15.43 -10.87 43.67
N LYS A 495 15.59 -12.14 43.27
CA LYS A 495 16.15 -13.19 44.13
C LYS A 495 17.64 -13.02 44.40
N LEU A 496 18.36 -12.48 43.42
CA LEU A 496 19.80 -12.20 43.53
C LEU A 496 20.08 -10.85 44.18
N ASN A 497 19.04 -10.07 44.51
CA ASN A 497 19.15 -8.72 45.05
C ASN A 497 19.98 -7.78 44.16
N ILE A 498 19.81 -7.91 42.84
CA ILE A 498 20.44 -7.06 41.83
C ILE A 498 19.49 -5.94 41.45
N ASP A 499 20.00 -4.70 41.36
CA ASP A 499 19.21 -3.54 40.97
C ASP A 499 18.76 -3.64 39.51
N TYR A 500 17.46 -3.40 39.27
CA TYR A 500 16.90 -3.39 37.91
C TYR A 500 15.72 -2.42 37.81
N ALA A 501 15.49 -1.89 36.61
CA ALA A 501 14.31 -1.10 36.29
C ALA A 501 13.49 -1.78 35.19
N PRO A 502 12.15 -1.85 35.28
CA PRO A 502 11.31 -2.29 34.17
C PRO A 502 11.48 -1.37 32.96
N ALA A 503 11.62 -1.94 31.76
CA ALA A 503 11.76 -1.17 30.53
C ALA A 503 10.38 -0.89 29.92
N MET A 504 9.90 0.34 30.04
CA MET A 504 8.62 0.78 29.48
C MET A 504 8.79 1.08 27.98
N LYS A 505 8.06 0.37 27.13
CA LYS A 505 8.11 0.54 25.66
C LYS A 505 6.95 1.33 25.09
N GLY A 506 5.87 1.53 25.83
CA GLY A 506 4.71 2.27 25.34
C GLY A 506 3.48 2.03 26.18
N TRP A 507 2.32 2.12 25.53
CA TRP A 507 1.01 2.03 26.18
C TRP A 507 0.07 1.15 25.37
N GLU A 508 -0.75 0.37 26.06
CA GLU A 508 -1.83 -0.44 25.50
C GLU A 508 -3.18 0.18 25.85
N PHE A 509 -4.02 0.39 24.84
CA PHE A 509 -5.35 0.95 25.00
C PHE A 509 -6.39 -0.17 24.89
N THR A 510 -6.94 -0.59 26.03
CA THR A 510 -7.96 -1.65 26.08
C THR A 510 -9.25 -1.13 26.70
N LYS A 511 -10.36 -1.22 25.94
CA LYS A 511 -11.73 -0.93 26.42
C LYS A 511 -11.89 0.42 27.16
N GLY A 512 -11.15 1.44 26.75
CA GLY A 512 -11.21 2.78 27.34
C GLY A 512 -10.22 3.03 28.48
N SER A 513 -9.41 2.03 28.86
CA SER A 513 -8.30 2.17 29.79
C SER A 513 -6.96 2.19 29.04
N CYS A 514 -5.97 2.87 29.62
CA CYS A 514 -4.60 2.95 29.12
C CYS A 514 -3.66 2.31 30.15
N TYR A 515 -2.82 1.37 29.72
CA TYR A 515 -1.86 0.69 30.60
C TYR A 515 -0.45 0.75 30.02
N PRO A 516 0.59 0.95 30.84
CA PRO A 516 1.96 0.92 30.35
C PRO A 516 2.37 -0.50 29.95
N ILE A 517 3.04 -0.62 28.81
CA ILE A 517 3.61 -1.88 28.30
C ILE A 517 5.08 -1.91 28.70
N PHE A 518 5.45 -2.96 29.43
CA PHE A 518 6.84 -3.25 29.77
C PHE A 518 7.35 -4.41 28.92
N ASP A 519 8.58 -4.29 28.46
CA ASP A 519 9.28 -5.35 27.73
C ASP A 519 10.61 -5.61 28.42
N GLY A 520 10.67 -6.61 29.30
CA GLY A 520 11.89 -6.95 30.01
C GLY A 520 12.34 -5.93 31.07
N ILE A 521 13.63 -5.95 31.37
CA ILE A 521 14.27 -5.10 32.39
C ILE A 521 15.55 -4.45 31.85
N VAL A 522 15.90 -3.31 32.41
CA VAL A 522 17.20 -2.64 32.27
C VAL A 522 18.01 -2.92 33.53
N VAL A 523 19.25 -3.36 33.36
CA VAL A 523 20.20 -3.71 34.42
C VAL A 523 21.58 -3.15 34.11
N ALA A 524 22.44 -2.97 35.12
CA ALA A 524 23.83 -2.65 34.87
C ALA A 524 24.51 -3.79 34.08
N SER A 525 25.37 -3.42 33.13
CA SER A 525 26.06 -4.35 32.21
C SER A 525 26.87 -5.41 32.94
N GLU A 526 27.46 -5.07 34.09
CA GLU A 526 28.22 -5.99 34.94
C GLU A 526 27.41 -7.19 35.45
N TYR A 527 26.08 -7.06 35.59
CA TYR A 527 25.22 -8.14 36.07
C TYR A 527 24.60 -8.98 34.96
N GLN A 528 24.84 -8.66 33.69
CA GLN A 528 24.21 -9.32 32.55
C GLN A 528 24.48 -10.84 32.55
N GLU A 529 25.74 -11.24 32.63
CA GLU A 529 26.14 -12.66 32.56
C GLU A 529 25.57 -13.45 33.75
N ILE A 530 25.69 -12.89 34.96
CA ILE A 530 25.20 -13.49 36.21
C ILE A 530 23.69 -13.73 36.13
N LEU A 531 22.94 -12.75 35.62
CA LEU A 531 21.49 -12.84 35.49
C LEU A 531 21.04 -13.87 34.46
N LEU A 532 21.72 -13.94 33.31
CA LEU A 532 21.40 -14.92 32.27
C LEU A 532 21.68 -16.35 32.73
N GLU A 533 22.81 -16.59 33.40
CA GLU A 533 23.13 -17.90 33.96
C GLU A 533 22.13 -18.30 35.04
N ALA A 534 21.82 -17.40 35.97
CA ALA A 534 20.84 -17.65 37.02
C ALA A 534 19.42 -17.87 36.47
N LEU A 535 19.06 -17.21 35.36
CA LEU A 535 17.79 -17.44 34.68
C LEU A 535 17.72 -18.85 34.08
N GLN A 536 18.78 -19.30 33.40
CA GLN A 536 18.86 -20.66 32.86
C GLN A 536 18.70 -21.70 33.96
N GLN A 537 19.40 -21.53 35.09
CA GLN A 537 19.25 -22.39 36.26
C GLN A 537 17.82 -22.35 36.81
N HIS A 538 17.21 -21.16 36.90
CA HIS A 538 15.84 -21.02 37.40
C HIS A 538 14.82 -21.73 36.51
N GLN A 539 14.96 -21.61 35.19
CA GLN A 539 14.12 -22.29 34.20
C GLN A 539 14.27 -23.81 34.29
N GLN A 540 15.51 -24.31 34.38
CA GLN A 540 15.78 -25.75 34.53
C GLN A 540 15.11 -26.33 35.77
N ILE A 541 15.25 -25.67 36.92
CA ILE A 541 14.59 -26.08 38.17
C ILE A 541 13.07 -26.04 38.04
N SER A 542 12.52 -25.06 37.32
CA SER A 542 11.07 -24.97 37.09
C SER A 542 10.57 -26.13 36.22
N ILE A 543 11.27 -26.43 35.13
CA ILE A 543 10.95 -27.54 34.22
C ILE A 543 10.99 -28.86 34.99
N GLU A 544 12.02 -29.12 35.78
CA GLU A 544 12.11 -30.34 36.59
C GLU A 544 10.98 -30.47 37.61
N LYS A 545 10.59 -29.37 38.25
CA LYS A 545 9.43 -29.35 39.17
C LYS A 545 8.14 -29.65 38.44
N ASP A 546 7.93 -29.11 37.25
CA ASP A 546 6.72 -29.33 36.48
C ASP A 546 6.66 -30.75 35.89
N ILE A 547 7.79 -31.31 35.47
CA ILE A 547 7.91 -32.74 35.13
C ILE A 547 7.53 -33.61 36.33
N LYS A 548 8.08 -33.34 37.52
CA LYS A 548 7.76 -34.09 38.74
C LYS A 548 6.28 -33.98 39.13
N LYS A 549 5.68 -32.79 39.00
CA LYS A 549 4.23 -32.60 39.22
C LYS A 549 3.41 -33.37 38.20
N HIS A 550 3.77 -33.30 36.92
CA HIS A 550 3.06 -34.00 35.85
C HIS A 550 3.12 -35.52 36.04
N GLN A 551 4.30 -36.05 36.37
CA GLN A 551 4.49 -37.46 36.73
C GLN A 551 3.61 -37.87 37.91
N ARG A 552 3.54 -37.05 38.97
CA ARG A 552 2.66 -37.31 40.12
C ARG A 552 1.19 -37.38 39.71
N VAL A 553 0.72 -36.44 38.89
CA VAL A 553 -0.66 -36.43 38.37
C VAL A 553 -0.95 -37.67 37.52
N ILE A 554 0.00 -38.11 36.69
CA ILE A 554 -0.12 -39.34 35.90
C ILE A 554 -0.26 -40.56 36.83
N LEU A 555 0.62 -40.68 37.82
CA LEU A 555 0.60 -41.79 38.78
C LEU A 555 -0.71 -41.82 39.57
N ASP A 556 -1.21 -40.66 40.03
CA ASP A 556 -2.49 -40.57 40.73
C ASP A 556 -3.67 -40.99 39.84
N ARG A 557 -3.65 -40.63 38.55
CA ARG A 557 -4.67 -41.06 37.58
C ARG A 557 -4.62 -42.57 37.34
N TRP A 558 -3.42 -43.15 37.20
CA TRP A 558 -3.24 -44.59 37.07
C TRP A 558 -3.70 -45.34 38.32
N ALA A 559 -3.35 -44.86 39.51
CA ALA A 559 -3.80 -45.45 40.76
C ALA A 559 -5.33 -45.46 40.89
N LYS A 560 -6.00 -44.36 40.50
CA LYS A 560 -7.47 -44.29 40.45
C LYS A 560 -8.06 -45.29 39.46
N LEU A 561 -7.49 -45.41 38.26
CA LEU A 561 -7.94 -46.34 37.23
C LEU A 561 -7.79 -47.80 37.67
N THR A 562 -6.61 -48.18 38.17
CA THR A 562 -6.35 -49.56 38.62
C THR A 562 -7.23 -49.94 39.81
N ASN A 563 -7.39 -49.04 40.78
CA ASN A 563 -8.31 -49.25 41.89
C ASN A 563 -9.77 -49.42 41.42
N SER A 564 -10.22 -48.62 40.45
CA SER A 564 -11.56 -48.75 39.87
C SER A 564 -11.75 -50.11 39.17
N LEU A 565 -10.77 -50.57 38.39
CA LEU A 565 -10.80 -51.88 37.73
C LEU A 565 -10.78 -53.03 38.75
N LEU A 566 -9.96 -52.94 39.80
CA LEU A 566 -9.91 -53.94 40.86
C LEU A 566 -11.24 -54.02 41.63
N ILE A 567 -11.87 -52.87 41.91
CA ILE A 567 -13.20 -52.82 42.53
C ILE A 567 -14.23 -53.46 41.60
N GLN A 568 -14.21 -53.13 40.30
CA GLN A 568 -15.13 -53.70 39.31
C GLN A 568 -14.98 -55.23 39.23
N GLU A 569 -13.75 -55.74 39.24
CA GLU A 569 -13.49 -57.18 39.21
C GLU A 569 -13.95 -57.86 40.51
N ARG A 570 -13.67 -57.27 41.67
CA ARG A 570 -14.17 -57.76 42.97
C ARG A 570 -15.70 -57.82 43.01
N VAL A 571 -16.37 -56.80 42.47
CA VAL A 571 -17.83 -56.74 42.35
C VAL A 571 -18.33 -57.86 41.43
N LYS A 572 -17.74 -58.01 40.23
CA LYS A 572 -18.08 -59.12 39.31
C LYS A 572 -17.95 -60.49 39.96
N GLN A 573 -16.89 -60.73 40.72
CA GLN A 573 -16.68 -62.01 41.41
C GLN A 573 -17.73 -62.28 42.50
N ARG A 574 -18.11 -61.26 43.30
CA ARG A 574 -19.19 -61.41 44.29
C ARG A 574 -20.53 -61.76 43.65
N TYR A 575 -20.94 -61.04 42.60
CA TYR A 575 -22.21 -61.31 41.92
C TYR A 575 -22.22 -62.66 41.17
N LYS A 576 -21.06 -63.13 40.67
CA LYS A 576 -20.95 -64.48 40.10
C LYS A 576 -21.16 -65.59 41.14
N GLN A 577 -20.73 -65.38 42.39
CA GLN A 577 -20.97 -66.35 43.48
C GLN A 577 -22.43 -66.33 43.95
N SER A 578 -23.11 -65.18 43.91
CA SER A 578 -24.54 -65.07 44.26
C SER A 578 -25.47 -65.77 43.27
N ASN A 579 -25.11 -65.80 41.99
CA ASN A 579 -25.90 -66.46 40.93
C ASN A 579 -25.75 -67.98 40.86
N ASN A 580 -24.88 -68.60 41.66
CA ASN A 580 -24.73 -70.06 41.72
C ASN A 580 -25.56 -70.71 42.85
N TYR A 581 -26.41 -69.93 43.55
CA TYR A 581 -27.30 -70.40 44.63
C TYR A 581 -28.78 -70.08 44.35
N SER A 582 -29.20 -70.02 43.09
CA SER A 582 -30.62 -69.89 42.69
C SER A 582 -31.08 -71.08 41.88
#